data_AF-A0A915PKH4-F1
#
_entry.id   AF-A0A915PKH4-F1
#
_cell.length_a   1.000
_cell.length_b   1.000
_cell.length_c   1.000
_cell.angle_alpha   90.00
_cell.angle_beta   90.00
_cell.angle_gamma   90.00
#
_symmetry.space_group_name_H-M   'P 1'
#
loop_
_entity.id
_entity.type
_entity.pdbx_description
1 polymer ?
#
loop_
_entity_poly.entity_id
_entity_poly.type
_entity_poly.pdbx_seq_one_letter_code
_entity_poly.pdbx_strand_id
1 'polypeptide(L)'
;MNGEGEGYRYGMDSGNDSWLSIFRMFDTNYDGYIGTNELKRFVRNSAASFGLTRQEADALLKNVDKNRDHLIDFAEFCTLMSKAKKLRMRHVLFRAAQMVVPRSNRTVPFSYLQQYNCFPPPFFMICISILEIAVYVYYVVKYRSGIELYGPVPQKSLLIFNPHKVFEIWRYFTYMFIHIGITHLAFNVLTQIILGIPLELVHKFWRIALVYLSGVLAGSLLDYAIDSKAYLAGASGGVYALLAAHIAELLINWTEMEFALCRAFGLAVLISSDITFVVYHRYYLNTVDKVSHTSHLAGFIAGILMGTVVLRNFRKKNWERMVWWIAFAATSISFFALILLNIMPHI
;
A
#
# COMPACT_ATOMS: atom_id res chain seq x y z
N MET A 1 5.43 10.43 60.93
CA MET A 1 5.76 9.14 60.29
C MET A 1 4.71 8.88 59.22
N ASN A 2 5.18 8.57 58.01
CA ASN A 2 4.45 8.08 56.83
C ASN A 2 3.59 9.18 56.14
N GLY A 3 3.91 9.72 54.97
CA GLY A 3 4.70 9.20 53.84
C GLY A 3 3.78 9.12 52.62
N GLU A 4 3.33 10.27 52.11
CA GLU A 4 2.47 10.37 50.93
C GLU A 4 3.31 10.16 49.66
N GLY A 5 3.14 8.99 49.04
CA GLY A 5 3.70 8.71 47.72
C GLY A 5 2.78 9.27 46.64
N GLU A 6 3.15 10.42 46.08
CA GLU A 6 2.56 10.93 44.85
C GLU A 6 2.97 10.03 43.67
N GLY A 7 2.08 9.08 43.34
CA GLY A 7 2.17 8.28 42.14
C GLY A 7 1.86 9.13 40.90
N TYR A 8 2.90 9.61 40.22
CA TYR A 8 2.80 10.14 38.86
C TYR A 8 2.27 9.05 37.91
N ARG A 9 0.95 9.05 37.66
CA ARG A 9 0.33 8.28 36.58
C ARG A 9 0.61 8.98 35.25
N TYR A 10 1.73 8.65 34.62
CA TYR A 10 1.92 8.88 33.19
C TYR A 10 1.00 7.92 32.42
N GLY A 11 0.13 8.46 31.57
CA GLY A 11 -0.67 7.68 30.63
C GLY A 11 0.24 6.86 29.71
N MET A 12 0.16 5.54 29.81
CA MET A 12 0.92 4.57 29.03
C MET A 12 0.50 4.60 27.57
N ASP A 13 1.39 5.10 26.71
CA ASP A 13 1.37 4.86 25.28
C ASP A 13 2.00 3.49 25.03
N SER A 14 1.25 2.56 24.42
CA SER A 14 1.60 1.13 24.27
C SER A 14 2.97 0.82 23.65
N GLY A 15 3.61 1.80 22.98
CA GLY A 15 4.97 1.69 22.46
C GLY A 15 6.08 1.83 23.53
N ASN A 16 5.82 2.58 24.61
CA ASN A 16 6.80 2.81 25.68
C ASN A 16 7.00 1.56 26.55
N ASP A 17 5.96 0.75 26.76
CA ASP A 17 6.08 -0.49 27.53
C ASP A 17 7.01 -1.50 26.85
N SER A 18 6.95 -1.56 25.50
CA SER A 18 7.89 -2.37 24.71
C SER A 18 9.32 -1.85 24.85
N TRP A 19 9.55 -0.54 24.76
CA TRP A 19 10.90 0.01 24.88
C TRP A 19 11.46 -0.09 26.29
N LEU A 20 10.59 0.01 27.31
CA LEU A 20 10.96 -0.21 28.71
C LEU A 20 11.36 -1.66 28.97
N SER A 21 10.65 -2.62 28.37
CA SER A 21 11.03 -4.04 28.48
C SER A 21 12.41 -4.30 27.86
N ILE A 22 12.70 -3.68 26.71
CA ILE A 22 14.01 -3.77 26.05
C ILE A 22 15.08 -3.08 26.90
N PHE A 23 14.81 -1.87 27.40
CA PHE A 23 15.73 -1.13 28.27
C PHE A 23 16.11 -1.95 29.52
N ARG A 24 15.14 -2.55 30.19
CA ARG A 24 15.36 -3.41 31.37
C ARG A 24 16.13 -4.68 31.07
N MET A 25 16.11 -5.18 29.84
CA MET A 25 16.99 -6.29 29.44
C MET A 25 18.47 -5.86 29.40
N PHE A 26 18.75 -4.57 29.20
CA PHE A 26 20.11 -4.03 29.15
C PHE A 26 20.58 -3.47 30.49
N ASP A 27 19.67 -2.92 31.28
CA ASP A 27 19.90 -2.49 32.67
C ASP A 27 20.00 -3.70 33.61
N THR A 28 21.09 -4.47 33.48
CA THR A 28 21.28 -5.75 34.17
C THR A 28 21.48 -5.61 35.69
N ASN A 29 21.94 -4.45 36.14
CA ASN A 29 22.15 -4.12 37.55
C ASN A 29 20.97 -3.30 38.13
N TYR A 30 19.95 -3.00 37.33
CA TYR A 30 18.74 -2.27 37.74
C TYR A 30 19.01 -0.89 38.33
N ASP A 31 20.06 -0.22 37.86
CA ASP A 31 20.42 1.13 38.32
C ASP A 31 19.69 2.23 37.53
N GLY A 32 18.93 1.86 36.49
CA GLY A 32 18.20 2.77 35.64
C GLY A 32 19.02 3.36 34.49
N TYR A 33 20.24 2.85 34.27
CA TYR A 33 21.17 3.35 33.26
C TYR A 33 21.75 2.22 32.41
N ILE A 34 22.16 2.55 31.18
CA ILE A 34 22.93 1.64 30.32
C ILE A 34 24.29 2.25 30.05
N GLY A 35 25.36 1.49 30.30
CA GLY A 35 26.71 1.92 29.99
C GLY A 35 26.87 2.24 28.49
N THR A 36 27.36 3.44 28.17
CA THR A 36 27.48 3.92 26.77
C THR A 36 28.28 2.98 25.87
N ASN A 37 29.31 2.32 26.39
CA ASN A 37 30.14 1.38 25.62
C ASN A 37 29.42 0.09 25.25
N GLU A 38 28.59 -0.43 26.16
CA GLU A 38 27.79 -1.63 25.94
C GLU A 38 26.68 -1.36 24.92
N LEU A 39 26.00 -0.22 25.05
CA LEU A 39 24.99 0.20 24.08
C LEU A 39 25.58 0.40 22.68
N LYS A 40 26.75 1.06 22.57
CA LYS A 40 27.45 1.24 21.28
C LYS A 40 27.79 -0.10 20.64
N ARG A 41 28.29 -1.05 21.43
CA ARG A 41 28.62 -2.41 20.95
C ARG A 41 27.37 -3.13 20.47
N PHE A 42 26.28 -3.06 21.23
CA PHE A 42 25.02 -3.67 20.87
C PHE A 42 24.43 -3.07 19.59
N VAL A 43 24.32 -1.74 19.49
CA VAL A 43 23.75 -1.08 18.30
C VAL A 43 24.56 -1.39 17.05
N ARG A 44 25.89 -1.50 17.15
CA ARG A 44 26.76 -1.95 16.05
C ARG A 44 26.54 -3.42 15.68
N ASN A 45 26.41 -4.31 16.66
CA ASN A 45 26.20 -5.74 16.43
C ASN A 45 24.80 -6.03 15.86
N SER A 46 23.81 -5.28 16.33
CA SER A 46 22.41 -5.39 15.90
C SER A 46 22.09 -4.51 14.69
N ALA A 47 23.03 -3.68 14.22
CA ALA A 47 22.83 -2.74 13.10
C ALA A 47 22.23 -3.43 11.88
N ALA A 48 22.77 -4.60 11.52
CA ALA A 48 22.29 -5.39 10.39
C ALA A 48 20.83 -5.87 10.56
N SER A 49 20.43 -6.26 11.77
CA SER A 49 19.05 -6.65 12.09
C SER A 49 18.08 -5.46 11.97
N PHE A 50 18.55 -4.25 12.28
CA PHE A 50 17.82 -3.01 12.03
C PHE A 50 17.91 -2.51 10.58
N GLY A 51 18.65 -3.19 9.70
CA GLY A 51 18.86 -2.81 8.30
C GLY A 51 19.80 -1.62 8.10
N LEU A 52 20.65 -1.33 9.09
CA LEU A 52 21.56 -0.18 9.12
C LEU A 52 22.99 -0.57 8.75
N THR A 53 23.71 0.33 8.10
CA THR A 53 25.16 0.20 7.92
C THR A 53 25.91 0.55 9.21
N ARG A 54 27.17 0.10 9.36
CA ARG A 54 28.01 0.45 10.51
C ARG A 54 28.17 1.98 10.68
N GLN A 55 28.34 2.70 9.57
CA GLN A 55 28.47 4.16 9.57
C GLN A 55 27.19 4.84 10.08
N GLU A 56 26.02 4.34 9.70
CA GLU A 56 24.73 4.84 10.16
C GLU A 56 24.48 4.53 11.64
N ALA A 57 24.86 3.34 12.10
CA ALA A 57 24.84 2.99 13.51
C ALA A 57 25.74 3.94 14.33
N ASP A 58 26.95 4.24 13.83
CA ASP A 58 27.86 5.20 14.45
C ASP A 58 27.29 6.62 14.48
N ALA A 59 26.62 7.04 13.40
CA ALA A 59 25.95 8.33 13.33
C ALA A 59 24.75 8.42 14.28
N LEU A 60 23.99 7.32 14.47
CA LEU A 60 22.88 7.25 15.44
C LEU A 60 23.38 7.38 16.88
N LEU A 61 24.53 6.78 17.18
CA LEU A 61 25.17 6.81 18.50
C LEU A 61 25.87 8.14 18.79
N LYS A 62 26.03 9.01 17.78
CA LYS A 62 26.65 10.33 17.94
C LYS A 62 25.70 11.25 18.73
N ASN A 63 26.19 11.76 19.87
CA ASN A 63 25.44 12.65 20.77
C ASN A 63 24.13 12.04 21.31
N VAL A 64 24.14 10.73 21.56
CA VAL A 64 23.02 10.04 22.22
C VAL A 64 23.03 10.30 23.73
N ASP A 65 24.22 10.23 24.32
CA ASP A 65 24.54 10.75 25.65
C ASP A 65 24.57 12.29 25.56
N LYS A 66 23.48 12.95 25.95
CA LYS A 66 23.29 14.40 25.85
C LYS A 66 23.89 15.12 27.04
N ASN A 67 23.76 14.55 28.23
CA ASN A 67 24.27 15.12 29.48
C ASN A 67 25.76 14.80 29.70
N ARG A 68 26.35 13.93 28.88
CA ARG A 68 27.77 13.51 28.88
C ARG A 68 28.18 12.80 30.16
N ASP A 69 27.26 12.08 30.78
CA ASP A 69 27.52 11.32 32.01
C ASP A 69 28.07 9.91 31.75
N HIS A 70 28.29 9.55 30.47
CA HIS A 70 28.74 8.22 30.03
C HIS A 70 27.77 7.07 30.31
N LEU A 71 26.58 7.41 30.77
CA LEU A 71 25.44 6.54 31.00
C LEU A 71 24.34 6.90 30.00
N ILE A 72 23.33 6.06 29.89
CA ILE A 72 22.17 6.28 29.02
C ILE A 72 20.94 6.02 29.85
N ASP A 73 20.21 7.08 30.13
CA ASP A 73 18.92 6.98 30.79
C ASP A 73 17.82 6.50 29.82
N PHE A 74 16.63 6.21 30.36
CA PHE A 74 15.52 5.73 29.56
C PHE A 74 15.05 6.75 28.50
N ALA A 75 15.16 8.06 28.75
CA ALA A 75 14.73 9.11 27.82
C ALA A 75 15.69 9.25 26.62
N GLU A 76 17.00 9.15 26.87
CA GLU A 76 18.03 9.08 25.86
C GLU A 76 17.92 7.80 25.04
N PHE A 77 17.62 6.66 25.70
CA PHE A 77 17.33 5.40 25.02
C PHE A 77 16.11 5.51 24.09
N CYS A 78 15.00 6.09 24.56
CA CYS A 78 13.82 6.34 23.73
C CYS A 78 14.14 7.24 22.53
N THR A 79 14.99 8.25 22.71
CA THR A 79 15.46 9.14 21.64
C THR A 79 16.26 8.37 20.59
N LEU A 80 17.18 7.51 21.01
CA LEU A 80 17.95 6.62 20.13
C LEU A 80 17.02 5.69 19.34
N MET A 81 16.09 5.02 20.01
CA MET A 81 15.15 4.08 19.38
C MET A 81 14.24 4.75 18.36
N SER A 82 13.76 5.96 18.65
CA SER A 82 12.99 6.78 17.71
C SER A 82 13.79 7.15 16.45
N LYS A 83 15.05 7.60 16.61
CA LYS A 83 15.94 7.89 15.49
C LYS A 83 16.24 6.65 14.65
N ALA A 84 16.51 5.51 15.29
CA ALA A 84 16.77 4.24 14.63
C ALA A 84 15.55 3.76 13.82
N LYS A 85 14.34 3.83 14.40
CA LYS A 85 13.08 3.51 13.72
C LYS A 85 12.88 4.40 12.48
N LYS A 86 13.10 5.71 12.61
CA LYS A 86 12.99 6.67 11.48
C LYS A 86 13.99 6.34 10.36
N LEU A 87 15.22 5.98 10.71
CA LEU A 87 16.26 5.64 9.73
C LEU A 87 15.93 4.35 9.00
N ARG A 88 15.53 3.29 9.73
CA ARG A 88 15.06 2.02 9.15
C ARG A 88 13.87 2.22 8.21
N MET A 89 12.88 3.02 8.60
CA MET A 89 11.74 3.35 7.74
C MET A 89 12.22 4.03 6.46
N ARG A 90 13.17 4.96 6.55
CA ARG A 90 13.75 5.60 5.36
C ARG A 90 14.42 4.60 4.42
N HIS A 91 15.14 3.60 4.93
CA HIS A 91 15.72 2.54 4.10
C HIS A 91 14.68 1.66 3.44
N VAL A 92 13.62 1.28 4.16
CA VAL A 92 12.51 0.50 3.59
C VAL A 92 11.85 1.29 2.46
N LEU A 93 11.53 2.56 2.68
CA LEU A 93 10.95 3.44 1.66
C LEU A 93 11.90 3.62 0.47
N PHE A 94 13.20 3.73 0.71
CA PHE A 94 14.20 3.81 -0.35
C PHE A 94 14.24 2.53 -1.20
N ARG A 95 14.31 1.35 -0.57
CA ARG A 95 14.27 0.06 -1.27
C ARG A 95 12.99 -0.12 -2.06
N ALA A 96 11.85 0.26 -1.49
CA ALA A 96 10.56 0.23 -2.18
C ALA A 96 10.58 1.14 -3.42
N ALA A 97 11.07 2.38 -3.30
CA ALA A 97 11.20 3.29 -4.44
C ALA A 97 12.17 2.75 -5.51
N GLN A 98 13.26 2.10 -5.13
CA GLN A 98 14.22 1.48 -6.07
C GLN A 98 13.60 0.38 -6.93
N MET A 99 12.54 -0.29 -6.47
CA MET A 99 11.84 -1.29 -7.30
C MET A 99 11.22 -0.67 -8.56
N VAL A 100 10.93 0.64 -8.52
CA VAL A 100 10.21 1.40 -9.54
C VAL A 100 11.19 2.33 -10.29
N VAL A 101 12.08 3.04 -9.58
CA VAL A 101 13.01 4.01 -10.20
C VAL A 101 14.09 3.36 -11.09
N PRO A 102 14.25 3.81 -12.36
CA PRO A 102 15.31 3.39 -13.27
C PRO A 102 16.73 3.75 -12.78
N ARG A 103 17.76 2.94 -13.12
CA ARG A 103 19.15 3.08 -12.64
C ARG A 103 19.73 4.49 -12.87
N SER A 104 19.55 5.06 -14.06
CA SER A 104 20.11 6.36 -14.43
C SER A 104 19.62 7.53 -13.57
N ASN A 105 18.49 7.38 -12.89
CA ASN A 105 17.89 8.42 -12.04
C ASN A 105 18.15 8.20 -10.54
N ARG A 106 19.01 7.24 -10.16
CA ARG A 106 19.28 6.91 -8.75
C ARG A 106 20.43 7.70 -8.12
N THR A 107 21.06 8.64 -8.83
CA THR A 107 22.33 9.27 -8.45
C THR A 107 22.28 10.16 -7.21
N VAL A 108 21.10 10.47 -6.67
CA VAL A 108 20.99 11.06 -5.33
C VAL A 108 19.84 10.37 -4.56
N PRO A 109 20.11 9.22 -3.91
CA PRO A 109 19.15 8.49 -3.08
C PRO A 109 18.37 9.39 -2.11
N PHE A 110 19.07 10.42 -1.61
CA PHE A 110 18.57 11.37 -0.62
C PHE A 110 17.72 12.49 -1.20
N SER A 111 17.95 12.93 -2.44
CA SER A 111 17.22 14.07 -3.03
C SER A 111 15.74 13.73 -3.21
N TYR A 112 15.43 12.50 -3.62
CA TYR A 112 14.05 12.05 -3.84
C TYR A 112 13.24 12.03 -2.54
N LEU A 113 13.81 11.46 -1.46
CA LEU A 113 13.17 11.35 -0.15
C LEU A 113 13.19 12.69 0.62
N GLN A 114 14.14 13.59 0.34
CA GLN A 114 14.17 14.96 0.90
C GLN A 114 13.19 15.91 0.20
N GLN A 115 12.95 15.75 -1.11
CA GLN A 115 11.90 16.46 -1.86
C GLN A 115 10.50 15.84 -1.65
N TYR A 116 10.37 14.93 -0.69
CA TYR A 116 9.14 14.21 -0.41
C TYR A 116 8.28 14.98 0.59
N ASN A 117 7.36 15.79 0.08
CA ASN A 117 6.51 16.68 0.88
C ASN A 117 5.20 16.04 1.38
N CYS A 118 4.98 14.74 1.18
CA CYS A 118 3.73 14.09 1.58
C CYS A 118 3.96 13.43 2.95
N PHE A 119 3.61 14.12 4.04
CA PHE A 119 3.65 13.54 5.38
C PHE A 119 2.24 13.15 5.83
N PRO A 120 2.01 11.88 6.23
CA PRO A 120 2.96 10.75 6.21
C PRO A 120 3.07 10.04 4.83
N PRO A 121 4.28 9.61 4.40
CA PRO A 121 4.47 8.71 3.25
C PRO A 121 4.14 7.25 3.57
N PRO A 122 3.64 6.44 2.62
CA PRO A 122 2.68 6.74 1.54
C PRO A 122 1.28 7.00 2.10
N PHE A 123 0.55 7.97 1.54
CA PHE A 123 -0.74 8.42 2.09
C PHE A 123 -1.92 7.66 1.48
N PHE A 124 -2.04 7.64 0.15
CA PHE A 124 -3.23 7.13 -0.53
C PHE A 124 -3.41 5.63 -0.29
N MET A 125 -2.36 4.83 -0.51
CA MET A 125 -2.42 3.37 -0.32
C MET A 125 -2.72 2.97 1.11
N ILE A 126 -2.14 3.67 2.10
CA ILE A 126 -2.40 3.38 3.50
C ILE A 126 -3.84 3.79 3.86
N CYS A 127 -4.30 4.97 3.43
CA CYS A 127 -5.63 5.45 3.74
C CYS A 127 -6.72 4.55 3.13
N ILE A 128 -6.57 4.16 1.86
CA ILE A 128 -7.58 3.33 1.19
C ILE A 128 -7.61 1.91 1.78
N SER A 129 -6.45 1.31 2.11
CA SER A 129 -6.40 0.03 2.83
C SER A 129 -7.03 0.10 4.23
N ILE A 130 -6.77 1.17 5.00
CA ILE A 130 -7.42 1.36 6.31
C ILE A 130 -8.93 1.46 6.14
N LEU A 131 -9.40 2.18 5.13
CA LEU A 131 -10.82 2.35 4.87
C LEU A 131 -11.50 1.04 4.45
N GLU A 132 -10.86 0.23 3.60
CA GLU A 132 -11.32 -1.12 3.23
C GLU A 132 -11.46 -2.02 4.47
N ILE A 133 -10.43 -2.05 5.34
CA ILE A 133 -10.45 -2.83 6.59
C ILE A 133 -11.54 -2.31 7.53
N ALA A 134 -11.66 -1.00 7.70
CA ALA A 134 -12.65 -0.40 8.58
C ALA A 134 -14.09 -0.70 8.12
N VAL A 135 -14.36 -0.62 6.81
CA VAL A 135 -15.67 -0.96 6.24
C VAL A 135 -15.97 -2.45 6.40
N TYR A 136 -14.98 -3.32 6.21
CA TYR A 136 -15.14 -4.76 6.44
C TYR A 136 -15.48 -5.05 7.91
N VAL A 137 -14.71 -4.51 8.85
CA VAL A 137 -14.95 -4.66 10.30
C VAL A 137 -16.33 -4.12 10.68
N TYR A 138 -16.73 -2.97 10.15
CA TYR A 138 -18.06 -2.40 10.38
C TYR A 138 -19.18 -3.39 10.00
N TYR A 139 -19.10 -4.02 8.83
CA TYR A 139 -20.13 -4.96 8.39
C TYR A 139 -20.11 -6.28 9.16
N VAL A 140 -18.93 -6.78 9.53
CA VAL A 140 -18.80 -7.96 10.42
C VAL A 140 -19.48 -7.70 11.77
N VAL A 141 -19.24 -6.53 12.37
CA VAL A 141 -19.87 -6.16 13.66
C VAL A 141 -21.37 -5.94 13.49
N LYS A 142 -21.79 -5.24 12.43
CA LYS A 142 -23.20 -4.91 12.18
C LYS A 142 -24.08 -6.14 12.00
N TYR A 143 -23.60 -7.14 11.25
CA TYR A 143 -24.38 -8.36 10.98
C TYR A 143 -24.13 -9.48 11.99
N ARG A 144 -23.19 -9.31 12.92
CA ARG A 144 -22.77 -10.36 13.89
C ARG A 144 -22.44 -11.70 13.21
N SER A 145 -21.93 -11.65 11.99
CA SER A 145 -21.57 -12.84 11.20
C SER A 145 -20.28 -13.51 11.69
N GLY A 146 -19.41 -12.75 12.37
CA GLY A 146 -18.04 -13.19 12.65
C GLY A 146 -17.12 -13.03 11.44
N ILE A 147 -15.86 -13.48 11.58
CA ILE A 147 -14.85 -13.41 10.53
C ILE A 147 -14.93 -14.71 9.70
N GLU A 148 -15.60 -14.62 8.56
CA GLU A 148 -15.75 -15.72 7.62
C GLU A 148 -14.71 -15.64 6.49
N LEU A 149 -14.25 -16.80 6.01
CA LEU A 149 -13.19 -16.89 4.99
C LEU A 149 -13.66 -16.42 3.60
N TYR A 150 -14.87 -16.80 3.18
CA TYR A 150 -15.33 -16.74 1.77
C TYR A 150 -16.76 -16.20 1.57
N GLY A 151 -17.37 -15.58 2.57
CA GLY A 151 -18.76 -15.11 2.45
C GLY A 151 -19.33 -14.70 3.79
N PRO A 152 -20.59 -14.23 3.84
CA PRO A 152 -21.35 -13.68 2.71
C PRO A 152 -20.97 -12.21 2.45
N VAL A 153 -21.17 -11.75 1.21
CA VAL A 153 -21.03 -10.33 0.88
C VAL A 153 -22.20 -9.51 1.47
N PRO A 154 -21.97 -8.29 1.99
CA PRO A 154 -23.06 -7.45 2.50
C PRO A 154 -23.88 -6.84 1.35
N GLN A 155 -24.74 -7.64 0.70
CA GLN A 155 -25.53 -7.25 -0.47
C GLN A 155 -26.45 -6.04 -0.24
N LYS A 156 -26.89 -5.82 1.00
CA LYS A 156 -27.73 -4.68 1.40
C LYS A 156 -26.93 -3.40 1.67
N SER A 157 -25.62 -3.40 1.45
CA SER A 157 -24.74 -2.26 1.66
C SER A 157 -25.12 -1.06 0.79
N LEU A 158 -24.98 0.15 1.33
CA LEU A 158 -25.09 1.39 0.54
C LEU A 158 -23.91 1.60 -0.41
N LEU A 159 -22.80 0.90 -0.18
CA LEU A 159 -21.55 1.07 -0.90
C LEU A 159 -21.37 0.07 -2.05
N ILE A 160 -22.08 -1.08 -2.02
CA ILE A 160 -21.99 -2.10 -3.07
C ILE A 160 -22.48 -1.54 -4.41
N PHE A 161 -21.88 -2.00 -5.52
CA PHE A 161 -22.44 -1.71 -6.82
C PHE A 161 -23.76 -2.48 -6.98
N ASN A 162 -24.84 -1.75 -7.24
CA ASN A 162 -26.17 -2.32 -7.41
C ASN A 162 -26.67 -1.97 -8.82
N PRO A 163 -26.87 -2.97 -9.70
CA PRO A 163 -27.25 -2.75 -11.09
C PRO A 163 -28.65 -2.16 -11.26
N HIS A 164 -29.48 -2.19 -10.22
CA HIS A 164 -30.81 -1.57 -10.21
C HIS A 164 -30.80 -0.12 -9.73
N LYS A 165 -29.63 0.42 -9.35
CA LYS A 165 -29.46 1.78 -8.82
C LYS A 165 -28.37 2.54 -9.59
N VAL A 166 -28.41 2.47 -10.91
CA VAL A 166 -27.40 3.07 -11.80
C VAL A 166 -27.26 4.60 -11.67
N PHE A 167 -28.31 5.30 -11.24
CA PHE A 167 -28.24 6.75 -10.99
C PHE A 167 -27.52 7.11 -9.68
N GLU A 168 -27.24 6.15 -8.81
CA GLU A 168 -26.45 6.34 -7.58
C GLU A 168 -24.94 6.27 -7.92
N ILE A 169 -24.42 7.32 -8.58
CA ILE A 169 -23.08 7.35 -9.22
C ILE A 169 -21.94 6.92 -8.28
N TRP A 170 -22.03 7.23 -6.98
CA TRP A 170 -21.00 6.84 -6.02
C TRP A 170 -20.77 5.32 -5.98
N ARG A 171 -21.79 4.50 -6.29
CA ARG A 171 -21.70 3.04 -6.31
C ARG A 171 -20.72 2.49 -7.33
N TYR A 172 -20.44 3.24 -8.40
CA TYR A 172 -19.41 2.88 -9.38
C TYR A 172 -17.99 2.94 -8.80
N PHE A 173 -17.81 3.61 -7.65
CA PHE A 173 -16.53 3.70 -6.94
C PHE A 173 -16.56 2.98 -5.59
N THR A 174 -17.59 3.19 -4.78
CA THR A 174 -17.62 2.74 -3.38
C THR A 174 -17.65 1.22 -3.22
N TYR A 175 -17.96 0.48 -4.28
CA TYR A 175 -17.96 -0.97 -4.25
C TYR A 175 -16.59 -1.56 -3.91
N MET A 176 -15.51 -0.79 -4.14
CA MET A 176 -14.14 -1.16 -3.77
C MET A 176 -13.98 -1.43 -2.27
N PHE A 177 -14.83 -0.86 -1.41
CA PHE A 177 -14.76 -1.07 0.03
C PHE A 177 -15.48 -2.33 0.52
N ILE A 178 -16.28 -2.97 -0.32
CA ILE A 178 -17.07 -4.15 0.04
C ILE A 178 -16.33 -5.42 -0.34
N HIS A 179 -16.21 -6.37 0.59
CA HIS A 179 -15.49 -7.62 0.39
C HIS A 179 -16.34 -8.81 0.83
N ILE A 180 -16.17 -9.94 0.13
CA ILE A 180 -16.94 -11.19 0.32
C ILE A 180 -16.48 -11.93 1.60
N GLY A 181 -15.20 -11.84 1.97
CA GLY A 181 -14.64 -12.51 3.15
C GLY A 181 -13.22 -12.04 3.46
N ILE A 182 -12.64 -12.54 4.56
CA ILE A 182 -11.31 -12.07 5.01
C ILE A 182 -10.20 -12.44 4.04
N THR A 183 -10.32 -13.58 3.34
CA THR A 183 -9.31 -14.01 2.35
C THR A 183 -9.26 -13.05 1.17
N HIS A 184 -10.42 -12.66 0.65
CA HIS A 184 -10.54 -11.71 -0.45
C HIS A 184 -10.03 -10.32 -0.04
N LEU A 185 -10.40 -9.83 1.16
CA LEU A 185 -9.88 -8.55 1.67
C LEU A 185 -8.35 -8.59 1.86
N ALA A 186 -7.84 -9.62 2.52
CA ALA A 186 -6.42 -9.73 2.85
C ALA A 186 -5.56 -9.75 1.56
N PHE A 187 -5.99 -10.49 0.53
CA PHE A 187 -5.26 -10.54 -0.73
C PHE A 187 -5.29 -9.20 -1.47
N ASN A 188 -6.43 -8.49 -1.49
CA ASN A 188 -6.53 -7.15 -2.08
C ASN A 188 -5.62 -6.15 -1.37
N VAL A 189 -5.73 -6.03 -0.04
CA VAL A 189 -4.93 -5.11 0.77
C VAL A 189 -3.44 -5.43 0.65
N LEU A 190 -3.06 -6.71 0.72
CA LEU A 190 -1.65 -7.12 0.62
C LEU A 190 -1.07 -6.76 -0.75
N THR A 191 -1.77 -7.12 -1.82
CA THR A 191 -1.31 -6.85 -3.20
C THR A 191 -1.27 -5.35 -3.48
N GLN A 192 -2.28 -4.61 -3.03
CA GLN A 192 -2.35 -3.15 -3.11
C GLN A 192 -1.20 -2.47 -2.40
N ILE A 193 -0.83 -2.92 -1.19
CA ILE A 193 0.29 -2.35 -0.43
C ILE A 193 1.62 -2.68 -1.12
N ILE A 194 1.82 -3.94 -1.51
CA ILE A 194 3.07 -4.40 -2.15
C ILE A 194 3.33 -3.66 -3.46
N LEU A 195 2.31 -3.47 -4.29
CA LEU A 195 2.42 -2.83 -5.60
C LEU A 195 2.26 -1.30 -5.53
N GLY A 196 1.27 -0.84 -4.78
CA GLY A 196 0.89 0.56 -4.72
C GLY A 196 1.89 1.45 -4.01
N ILE A 197 2.48 1.00 -2.89
CA ILE A 197 3.44 1.82 -2.11
C ILE A 197 4.65 2.23 -2.95
N PRO A 198 5.37 1.30 -3.62
CA PRO A 198 6.48 1.66 -4.51
C PRO A 198 6.08 2.69 -5.58
N LEU A 199 4.93 2.50 -6.22
CA LEU A 199 4.42 3.42 -7.24
C LEU A 199 4.10 4.79 -6.66
N GLU A 200 3.42 4.85 -5.51
CA GLU A 200 3.06 6.11 -4.85
C GLU A 200 4.30 6.86 -4.37
N LEU A 201 5.27 6.10 -3.85
CA LEU A 201 6.54 6.65 -3.43
C LEU A 201 7.27 7.28 -4.59
N VAL A 202 7.14 6.85 -5.84
CA VAL A 202 7.88 7.41 -6.98
C VAL A 202 7.06 8.47 -7.73
N HIS A 203 5.78 8.22 -7.95
CA HIS A 203 4.91 9.03 -8.80
C HIS A 203 4.01 10.01 -8.03
N LYS A 204 4.01 9.97 -6.70
CA LYS A 204 3.13 10.75 -5.80
C LYS A 204 1.70 10.20 -5.73
N PHE A 205 1.07 10.43 -4.58
CA PHE A 205 -0.24 9.88 -4.21
C PHE A 205 -1.33 10.13 -5.25
N TRP A 206 -1.48 11.36 -5.75
CA TRP A 206 -2.58 11.72 -6.64
C TRP A 206 -2.49 11.03 -8.01
N ARG A 207 -1.28 10.77 -8.52
CA ARG A 207 -1.08 10.05 -9.79
C ARG A 207 -1.53 8.61 -9.65
N ILE A 208 -1.19 7.98 -8.54
CA ILE A 208 -1.56 6.61 -8.26
C ILE A 208 -3.03 6.49 -7.91
N ALA A 209 -3.61 7.49 -7.23
CA ALA A 209 -5.04 7.56 -7.00
C ALA A 209 -5.83 7.59 -8.33
N LEU A 210 -5.38 8.37 -9.32
CA LEU A 210 -6.01 8.39 -10.65
C LEU A 210 -5.97 7.02 -11.34
N VAL A 211 -4.81 6.35 -11.32
CA VAL A 211 -4.67 5.00 -11.90
C VAL A 211 -5.59 4.01 -11.19
N TYR A 212 -5.54 3.96 -9.86
CA TYR A 212 -6.34 3.04 -9.06
C TYR A 212 -7.85 3.27 -9.26
N LEU A 213 -8.32 4.50 -9.12
CA LEU A 213 -9.74 4.84 -9.25
C LEU A 213 -10.25 4.67 -10.69
N SER A 214 -9.40 4.87 -11.70
CA SER A 214 -9.75 4.55 -13.09
C SER A 214 -10.00 3.06 -13.28
N GLY A 215 -9.22 2.20 -12.61
CA GLY A 215 -9.42 0.76 -12.63
C GLY A 215 -10.71 0.32 -11.97
N VAL A 216 -11.03 0.91 -10.82
CA VAL A 216 -12.30 0.70 -10.11
C VAL A 216 -13.48 1.14 -10.99
N LEU A 217 -13.42 2.35 -11.56
CA LEU A 217 -14.50 2.85 -12.42
C LEU A 217 -14.68 2.02 -13.69
N ALA A 218 -13.57 1.68 -14.38
CA ALA A 218 -13.63 0.82 -15.56
C ALA A 218 -14.19 -0.56 -15.21
N GLY A 219 -13.84 -1.07 -14.04
CA GLY A 219 -14.35 -2.32 -13.48
C GLY A 219 -15.87 -2.36 -13.40
N SER A 220 -16.48 -1.41 -12.69
CA SER A 220 -17.93 -1.34 -12.54
C SER A 220 -18.66 -1.05 -13.86
N LEU A 221 -18.13 -0.15 -14.69
CA LEU A 221 -18.74 0.17 -15.98
C LEU A 221 -18.75 -1.00 -16.96
N LEU A 222 -17.63 -1.74 -17.09
CA LEU A 222 -17.56 -2.87 -18.00
C LEU A 222 -18.32 -4.09 -17.47
N ASP A 223 -18.27 -4.34 -16.16
CA ASP A 223 -19.02 -5.43 -15.53
C ASP A 223 -20.53 -5.27 -15.78
N TYR A 224 -21.07 -4.06 -15.57
CA TYR A 224 -22.47 -3.76 -15.86
C TYR A 224 -22.83 -3.86 -17.35
N ALA A 225 -21.94 -3.41 -18.23
CA ALA A 225 -22.17 -3.48 -19.68
C ALA A 225 -22.25 -4.93 -20.19
N ILE A 226 -21.59 -5.87 -19.51
CA ILE A 226 -21.59 -7.30 -19.87
C ILE A 226 -22.67 -8.08 -19.12
N ASP A 227 -22.84 -7.84 -17.82
CA ASP A 227 -23.84 -8.47 -16.97
C ASP A 227 -24.60 -7.40 -16.14
N SER A 228 -25.70 -6.93 -16.71
CA SER A 228 -26.55 -5.89 -16.13
C SER A 228 -27.36 -6.35 -14.91
N LYS A 229 -27.15 -7.56 -14.40
CA LYS A 229 -27.82 -8.10 -13.20
C LYS A 229 -26.86 -8.41 -12.06
N ALA A 230 -25.55 -8.36 -12.30
CA ALA A 230 -24.55 -8.69 -11.29
C ALA A 230 -24.37 -7.54 -10.28
N TYR A 231 -24.30 -7.90 -8.99
CA TYR A 231 -23.78 -7.01 -7.95
C TYR A 231 -22.26 -7.12 -7.96
N LEU A 232 -21.57 -5.99 -7.81
CA LEU A 232 -20.11 -5.95 -7.80
C LEU A 232 -19.59 -5.46 -6.44
N ALA A 233 -18.54 -6.13 -5.95
CA ALA A 233 -17.86 -5.86 -4.70
C ALA A 233 -16.37 -6.22 -4.81
N GLY A 234 -15.51 -5.37 -4.26
CA GLY A 234 -14.08 -5.63 -4.12
C GLY A 234 -13.20 -4.57 -4.76
N ALA A 235 -12.05 -4.31 -4.14
CA ALA A 235 -11.03 -3.37 -4.61
C ALA A 235 -10.25 -3.83 -5.86
N SER A 236 -10.49 -5.05 -6.34
CA SER A 236 -9.63 -5.74 -7.29
C SER A 236 -9.48 -5.04 -8.64
N GLY A 237 -10.48 -4.29 -9.12
CA GLY A 237 -10.34 -3.44 -10.30
C GLY A 237 -9.20 -2.42 -10.18
N GLY A 238 -9.05 -1.81 -9.00
CA GLY A 238 -7.93 -0.92 -8.68
C GLY A 238 -6.60 -1.66 -8.52
N VAL A 239 -6.62 -2.85 -7.88
CA VAL A 239 -5.41 -3.69 -7.73
C VAL A 239 -4.84 -4.12 -9.07
N TYR A 240 -5.68 -4.56 -10.00
CA TYR A 240 -5.26 -4.91 -11.36
C TYR A 240 -4.77 -3.70 -12.15
N ALA A 241 -5.28 -2.50 -11.87
CA ALA A 241 -4.74 -1.28 -12.46
C ALA A 241 -3.32 -0.97 -11.96
N LEU A 242 -3.02 -1.18 -10.67
CA LEU A 242 -1.66 -1.03 -10.13
C LEU A 242 -0.69 -2.06 -10.71
N LEU A 243 -1.15 -3.30 -10.83
CA LEU A 243 -0.40 -4.38 -11.45
C LEU A 243 -0.04 -4.05 -12.91
N ALA A 244 -1.03 -3.60 -13.69
CA ALA A 244 -0.82 -3.15 -15.06
C ALA A 244 0.12 -1.93 -15.16
N ALA A 245 0.04 -0.99 -14.22
CA ALA A 245 0.96 0.14 -14.15
C ALA A 245 2.42 -0.31 -13.95
N HIS A 246 2.66 -1.34 -13.15
CA HIS A 246 4.00 -1.92 -13.01
C HIS A 246 4.51 -2.57 -14.29
N ILE A 247 3.64 -3.22 -15.07
CA ILE A 247 3.99 -3.81 -16.37
C ILE A 247 4.30 -2.71 -17.37
N ALA A 248 3.46 -1.68 -17.47
CA ALA A 248 3.69 -0.55 -18.36
C ALA A 248 5.05 0.11 -18.08
N GLU A 249 5.38 0.32 -16.80
CA GLU A 249 6.68 0.88 -16.42
C GLU A 249 7.85 -0.04 -16.78
N LEU A 250 7.70 -1.35 -16.56
CA LEU A 250 8.71 -2.35 -16.88
C LEU A 250 8.97 -2.40 -18.40
N LEU A 251 7.93 -2.31 -19.23
CA LEU A 251 8.05 -2.28 -20.69
C LEU A 251 8.70 -1.00 -21.19
N ILE A 252 8.31 0.16 -20.65
CA ILE A 252 8.85 1.47 -21.06
C ILE A 252 10.33 1.62 -20.65
N ASN A 253 10.69 1.12 -19.46
CA ASN A 253 12.01 1.35 -18.86
C ASN A 253 12.90 0.09 -18.79
N TRP A 254 12.61 -0.94 -19.60
CA TRP A 254 13.25 -2.26 -19.51
C TRP A 254 14.78 -2.22 -19.41
N THR A 255 15.44 -1.46 -20.28
CA THR A 255 16.92 -1.38 -20.36
C THR A 255 17.56 -0.69 -19.17
N GLU A 256 16.80 0.13 -18.44
CA GLU A 256 17.29 0.93 -17.32
C GLU A 256 16.97 0.27 -15.96
N MET A 257 16.22 -0.84 -15.96
CA MET A 257 15.82 -1.57 -14.76
C MET A 257 16.90 -2.57 -14.33
N GLU A 258 17.32 -2.49 -13.07
CA GLU A 258 18.41 -3.35 -12.54
C GLU A 258 18.05 -4.83 -12.44
N PHE A 259 16.79 -5.11 -12.08
CA PHE A 259 16.27 -6.44 -11.83
C PHE A 259 15.01 -6.69 -12.66
N ALA A 260 15.02 -6.26 -13.92
CA ALA A 260 13.84 -6.33 -14.82
C ALA A 260 13.24 -7.74 -14.88
N LEU A 261 14.08 -8.76 -15.07
CA LEU A 261 13.66 -10.17 -15.14
C LEU A 261 13.09 -10.68 -13.80
N CYS A 262 13.75 -10.40 -12.68
CA CYS A 262 13.24 -10.80 -11.36
C CYS A 262 11.91 -10.11 -11.04
N ARG A 263 11.76 -8.84 -11.42
CA ARG A 263 10.51 -8.10 -11.28
C ARG A 263 9.41 -8.67 -12.19
N ALA A 264 9.74 -8.96 -13.45
CA ALA A 264 8.82 -9.61 -14.38
C ALA A 264 8.32 -10.95 -13.84
N PHE A 265 9.24 -11.78 -13.33
CA PHE A 265 8.93 -13.07 -12.73
C PHE A 265 8.05 -12.92 -11.48
N GLY A 266 8.39 -11.99 -10.57
CA GLY A 266 7.57 -11.70 -9.38
C GLY A 266 6.16 -11.25 -9.74
N LEU A 267 6.00 -10.36 -10.73
CA LEU A 267 4.69 -9.95 -11.23
C LEU A 267 3.93 -11.12 -11.86
N ALA A 268 4.60 -11.97 -12.64
CA ALA A 268 3.99 -13.14 -13.26
C ALA A 268 3.50 -14.16 -12.21
N VAL A 269 4.27 -14.39 -11.14
CA VAL A 269 3.85 -15.24 -10.01
C VAL A 269 2.63 -14.65 -9.31
N LEU A 270 2.63 -13.34 -9.01
CA LEU A 270 1.49 -12.68 -8.38
C LEU A 270 0.22 -12.82 -9.23
N ILE A 271 0.31 -12.52 -10.53
CA ILE A 271 -0.80 -12.65 -11.49
C ILE A 271 -1.31 -14.08 -11.54
N SER A 272 -0.40 -15.04 -11.68
CA SER A 272 -0.77 -16.45 -11.80
C SER A 272 -1.44 -16.93 -10.52
N SER A 273 -0.94 -16.52 -9.35
CA SER A 273 -1.54 -16.88 -8.07
C SER A 273 -2.93 -16.30 -7.88
N ASP A 274 -3.14 -15.04 -8.27
CA ASP A 274 -4.45 -14.38 -8.15
C ASP A 274 -5.47 -14.98 -9.12
N ILE A 275 -5.10 -15.16 -10.39
CA ILE A 275 -5.96 -15.83 -11.38
C ILE A 275 -6.32 -17.24 -10.91
N THR A 276 -5.35 -18.00 -10.39
CA THR A 276 -5.59 -19.36 -9.87
C THR A 276 -6.56 -19.32 -8.70
N PHE A 277 -6.40 -18.39 -7.76
CA PHE A 277 -7.31 -18.21 -6.63
C PHE A 277 -8.73 -17.89 -7.09
N VAL A 278 -8.90 -16.97 -8.03
CA VAL A 278 -10.22 -16.57 -8.55
C VAL A 278 -10.89 -17.72 -9.30
N VAL A 279 -10.15 -18.43 -10.16
CA VAL A 279 -10.66 -19.61 -10.89
C VAL A 279 -11.04 -20.72 -9.91
N TYR A 280 -10.18 -21.01 -8.93
CA TYR A 280 -10.47 -22.00 -7.90
C TYR A 280 -11.76 -21.66 -7.13
N HIS A 281 -11.88 -20.42 -6.66
CA HIS A 281 -13.06 -19.96 -5.92
C HIS A 281 -14.35 -20.01 -6.77
N ARG A 282 -14.25 -19.74 -8.07
CA ARG A 282 -15.42 -19.70 -8.95
C ARG A 282 -15.93 -21.08 -9.35
N TYR A 283 -15.04 -22.02 -9.61
CA TYR A 283 -15.37 -23.31 -10.21
C TYR A 283 -15.33 -24.50 -9.23
N TYR A 284 -14.54 -24.41 -8.16
CA TYR A 284 -14.34 -25.51 -7.22
C TYR A 284 -14.94 -25.27 -5.84
N LEU A 285 -15.05 -24.02 -5.39
CA LEU A 285 -15.77 -23.69 -4.17
C LEU A 285 -17.26 -23.46 -4.49
N ASN A 286 -18.15 -24.19 -3.82
CA ASN A 286 -19.61 -24.02 -3.92
C ASN A 286 -20.07 -22.78 -3.13
N THR A 287 -19.56 -21.62 -3.52
CA THR A 287 -19.91 -20.32 -2.95
C THR A 287 -20.95 -19.64 -3.82
N VAL A 288 -21.91 -18.97 -3.17
CA VAL A 288 -22.96 -18.21 -3.87
C VAL A 288 -22.37 -16.93 -4.47
N ASP A 289 -21.50 -16.26 -3.72
CA ASP A 289 -20.84 -15.03 -4.13
C ASP A 289 -19.57 -15.33 -4.93
N LYS A 290 -19.46 -14.76 -6.14
CA LYS A 290 -18.35 -15.02 -7.07
C LYS A 290 -17.59 -13.73 -7.37
N VAL A 291 -16.27 -13.83 -7.43
CA VAL A 291 -15.40 -12.72 -7.85
C VAL A 291 -15.56 -12.48 -9.36
N SER A 292 -15.58 -11.20 -9.78
CA SER A 292 -15.74 -10.81 -11.18
C SER A 292 -14.41 -10.80 -11.93
N HIS A 293 -14.30 -11.62 -12.98
CA HIS A 293 -13.18 -11.59 -13.92
C HIS A 293 -13.23 -10.36 -14.84
N THR A 294 -14.44 -9.88 -15.15
CA THR A 294 -14.65 -8.73 -16.03
C THR A 294 -14.08 -7.46 -15.41
N SER A 295 -14.33 -7.24 -14.11
CA SER A 295 -13.78 -6.10 -13.39
C SER A 295 -12.25 -6.15 -13.34
N HIS A 296 -11.65 -7.33 -13.23
CA HIS A 296 -10.19 -7.49 -13.22
C HIS A 296 -9.58 -7.11 -14.58
N LEU A 297 -10.19 -7.60 -15.67
CA LEU A 297 -9.75 -7.28 -17.03
C LEU A 297 -9.88 -5.78 -17.33
N ALA A 298 -11.02 -5.17 -16.98
CA ALA A 298 -11.23 -3.75 -17.17
C ALA A 298 -10.20 -2.90 -16.39
N GLY A 299 -9.97 -3.27 -15.13
CA GLY A 299 -8.96 -2.65 -14.29
C GLY A 299 -7.56 -2.72 -14.88
N PHE A 300 -7.19 -3.89 -15.41
CA PHE A 300 -5.90 -4.10 -16.06
C PHE A 300 -5.72 -3.19 -17.30
N ILE A 301 -6.71 -3.15 -18.19
CA ILE A 301 -6.68 -2.30 -19.39
C ILE A 301 -6.61 -0.82 -19.00
N ALA A 302 -7.45 -0.39 -18.05
CA ALA A 302 -7.42 0.98 -17.53
C ALA A 302 -6.07 1.33 -16.91
N GLY A 303 -5.44 0.40 -16.18
CA GLY A 303 -4.12 0.60 -15.60
C GLY A 303 -3.00 0.78 -16.63
N ILE A 304 -3.02 0.05 -17.75
CA ILE A 304 -2.07 0.28 -18.85
C ILE A 304 -2.28 1.68 -19.43
N LEU A 305 -3.52 1.99 -19.82
CA LEU A 305 -3.84 3.25 -20.50
C LEU A 305 -3.59 4.47 -19.59
N MET A 306 -4.21 4.49 -18.41
CA MET A 306 -4.07 5.57 -17.43
C MET A 306 -2.65 5.65 -16.88
N GLY A 307 -1.97 4.50 -16.73
CA GLY A 307 -0.56 4.44 -16.36
C GLY A 307 0.33 5.16 -17.37
N THR A 308 0.15 4.90 -18.67
CA THR A 308 0.86 5.60 -19.74
C THR A 308 0.60 7.11 -19.76
N VAL A 309 -0.62 7.54 -19.43
CA VAL A 309 -1.00 8.96 -19.44
C VAL A 309 -0.49 9.72 -18.22
N VAL A 310 -0.62 9.12 -17.02
CA VAL A 310 -0.41 9.82 -15.75
C VAL A 310 0.94 9.53 -15.12
N LEU A 311 1.60 8.40 -15.36
CA LEU A 311 2.90 8.15 -14.71
C LEU A 311 3.98 9.08 -15.24
N ARG A 312 4.97 9.37 -14.37
CA ARG A 312 6.08 10.26 -14.74
C ARG A 312 6.96 9.57 -15.75
N ASN A 313 7.09 10.18 -16.92
CA ASN A 313 8.08 9.78 -17.90
C ASN A 313 9.44 10.43 -17.57
N PHE A 314 10.42 9.58 -17.27
CA PHE A 314 11.72 9.95 -16.76
C PHE A 314 12.73 10.33 -17.87
N ARG A 315 12.54 9.88 -19.11
CA ARG A 315 13.39 10.20 -20.27
C ARG A 315 12.53 10.39 -21.51
N LYS A 316 12.21 11.64 -21.85
CA LYS A 316 11.33 11.96 -22.97
C LYS A 316 11.98 11.61 -24.32
N LYS A 317 11.50 10.57 -24.99
CA LYS A 317 11.74 10.31 -26.43
C LYS A 317 10.57 10.82 -27.26
N ASN A 318 10.81 11.15 -28.53
CA ASN A 318 9.77 11.71 -29.41
C ASN A 318 8.60 10.73 -29.64
N TRP A 319 8.88 9.42 -29.75
CA TRP A 319 7.84 8.40 -29.92
C TRP A 319 6.94 8.26 -28.69
N GLU A 320 7.45 8.53 -27.48
CA GLU A 320 6.67 8.44 -26.24
C GLU A 320 5.58 9.51 -26.17
N ARG A 321 5.80 10.68 -26.80
CA ARG A 321 4.77 11.70 -26.92
C ARG A 321 3.60 11.21 -27.78
N MET A 322 3.90 10.49 -28.86
CA MET A 322 2.87 9.90 -29.72
C MET A 322 2.09 8.81 -28.96
N VAL A 323 2.81 7.92 -28.26
CA VAL A 323 2.19 6.88 -27.41
C VAL A 323 1.31 7.50 -26.34
N TRP A 324 1.74 8.60 -25.73
CA TRP A 324 0.94 9.34 -24.75
C TRP A 324 -0.38 9.87 -25.34
N TRP A 325 -0.34 10.49 -26.52
CA TRP A 325 -1.56 10.99 -27.19
C TRP A 325 -2.50 9.86 -27.59
N ILE A 326 -1.96 8.75 -28.10
CA ILE A 326 -2.74 7.55 -28.43
C ILE A 326 -3.42 7.01 -27.17
N ALA A 327 -2.67 6.85 -26.08
CA ALA A 327 -3.21 6.35 -24.81
C ALA A 327 -4.26 7.32 -24.24
N PHE A 328 -4.05 8.63 -24.33
CA PHE A 328 -5.01 9.64 -23.87
C PHE A 328 -6.32 9.57 -24.66
N ALA A 329 -6.24 9.51 -25.99
CA ALA A 329 -7.41 9.37 -26.85
C ALA A 329 -8.15 8.04 -26.59
N ALA A 330 -7.41 6.93 -26.54
CA ALA A 330 -7.97 5.61 -26.26
C ALA A 330 -8.66 5.54 -24.88
N THR A 331 -8.07 6.16 -23.85
CA THR A 331 -8.68 6.27 -22.51
C THR A 331 -9.97 7.07 -22.59
N SER A 332 -9.94 8.25 -23.22
CA SER A 332 -11.11 9.14 -23.27
C SER A 332 -12.28 8.49 -24.02
N ILE A 333 -11.99 7.84 -25.15
CA ILE A 333 -12.98 7.15 -25.97
C ILE A 333 -13.55 5.94 -25.23
N SER A 334 -12.72 5.13 -24.56
CA SER A 334 -13.18 3.93 -23.86
C SER A 334 -14.09 4.27 -22.67
N PHE A 335 -13.72 5.25 -21.85
CA PHE A 335 -14.59 5.70 -20.76
C PHE A 335 -15.89 6.32 -21.27
N PHE A 336 -15.83 7.15 -22.33
CA PHE A 336 -17.03 7.73 -22.92
C PHE A 336 -17.98 6.65 -23.46
N ALA A 337 -17.46 5.68 -24.21
CA ALA A 337 -18.25 4.57 -24.73
C ALA A 337 -18.86 3.72 -23.61
N LEU A 338 -18.10 3.38 -22.58
CA LEU A 338 -18.59 2.62 -21.44
C LEU A 338 -19.69 3.36 -20.66
N ILE A 339 -19.53 4.66 -20.43
CA ILE A 339 -20.54 5.50 -19.79
C ILE A 339 -21.81 5.53 -20.65
N LEU A 340 -21.70 5.72 -21.96
CA LEU A 340 -22.86 5.67 -22.86
C LEU A 340 -23.56 4.32 -22.81
N LEU A 341 -22.83 3.20 -22.86
CA LEU A 341 -23.41 1.85 -22.76
C LEU A 341 -24.14 1.61 -21.44
N ASN A 342 -23.72 2.27 -20.36
CA ASN A 342 -24.37 2.18 -19.05
C ASN A 342 -25.65 3.05 -18.97
N ILE A 343 -25.70 4.18 -19.67
CA ILE A 343 -26.81 5.13 -19.62
C ILE A 343 -27.89 4.82 -20.67
N MET A 344 -27.50 4.42 -21.89
CA MET A 344 -28.42 4.20 -23.03
C MET A 344 -29.60 3.28 -22.72
N PRO A 345 -29.49 2.20 -21.92
CA PRO A 345 -30.65 1.37 -21.59
C PRO A 345 -31.72 2.05 -20.72
N HIS A 346 -31.44 3.25 -20.19
CA HIS A 346 -32.30 3.99 -19.25
C HIS A 346 -32.80 5.33 -19.79
N ILE A 347 -32.43 5.70 -21.02
CA ILE A 347 -32.98 6.82 -21.79
C ILE A 347 -34.05 6.25 -22.70
#